data_AF-A0A384KPD0-F1
#
_entry.id   AF-A0A384KPD0-F1
#
_cell.length_a   1.000
_cell.length_b   1.000
_cell.length_c   1.000
_cell.angle_alpha   90.00
_cell.angle_beta   90.00
_cell.angle_gamma   90.00
#
_symmetry.space_group_name_H-M   'P 1'
#
loop_
_entity.id
_entity.type
_entity.pdbx_description
1 polymer ?
#
loop_
_entity_poly.entity_id
_entity_poly.type
_entity_poly.pdbx_seq_one_letter_code
_entity_poly.pdbx_strand_id
1 'polypeptide(L)'
;MRMFTQKQKDTYEIEKMDGVYSHGAYLNIKGVDYVYRKFSMIDIEFILFALSAHNALNNAVFITPNVVYVFNDEPEFKKHYAVCGLKDYVPTNAGITQSLDNRQNAVLLTHVKDILMIGDIVSIEIYEKIHPQQEPLKNLQTELYGELENRFKVYVPPHRRKIVLSPINTSKIQTIQLYAQFYDIPLNHILSIGNDNNDLEMLASTGYSVVVKGSTKPALKVARCISTKTNNENAVANIIFRVITGRYM
;
A
#
# COMPACT_ATOMS: atom_id res chain seq x y z
N MET A 1 4.34 4.62 -14.58
CA MET A 1 3.37 4.50 -15.69
C MET A 1 1.97 4.67 -15.12
N ARG A 2 1.20 5.69 -15.55
CA ARG A 2 -0.19 5.87 -15.09
C ARG A 2 -1.09 5.05 -16.01
N MET A 3 -1.62 3.93 -15.50
CA MET A 3 -2.55 3.05 -16.22
C MET A 3 -3.80 3.78 -16.72
N PHE A 4 -4.12 4.92 -16.10
CA PHE A 4 -5.21 5.82 -16.43
C PHE A 4 -4.73 7.27 -16.44
N THR A 5 -5.18 8.05 -17.43
CA THR A 5 -5.05 9.51 -17.42
C THR A 5 -5.84 10.11 -16.26
N GLN A 6 -5.52 11.35 -15.83
CA GLN A 6 -6.28 12.00 -14.75
C GLN A 6 -7.77 12.10 -15.11
N LYS A 7 -8.07 12.50 -16.36
CA LYS A 7 -9.45 12.50 -16.89
C LYS A 7 -10.13 11.15 -16.72
N GLN A 8 -9.45 10.04 -17.03
CA GLN A 8 -10.02 8.70 -16.84
C GLN A 8 -10.22 8.34 -15.37
N LYS A 9 -9.30 8.73 -14.49
CA LYS A 9 -9.46 8.55 -13.04
C LYS A 9 -10.70 9.27 -12.52
N ASP A 10 -10.88 10.52 -12.93
CA ASP A 10 -12.00 11.35 -12.53
C ASP A 10 -13.32 10.82 -13.13
N THR A 11 -13.29 10.42 -14.41
CA THR A 11 -14.48 9.92 -15.13
C THR A 11 -14.97 8.58 -14.58
N TYR A 12 -14.05 7.67 -14.26
CA TYR A 12 -14.39 6.31 -13.79
C TYR A 12 -14.34 6.18 -12.28
N GLU A 13 -14.16 7.29 -11.56
CA GLU A 13 -13.99 7.34 -10.11
C GLU A 13 -13.07 6.22 -9.60
N ILE A 14 -11.89 6.07 -10.22
CA ILE A 14 -11.01 4.90 -10.01
C ILE A 14 -10.62 4.72 -8.54
N GLU A 15 -10.64 5.81 -7.77
CA GLU A 15 -10.37 5.81 -6.33
C GLU A 15 -11.49 5.18 -5.49
N LYS A 16 -12.69 5.03 -6.07
CA LYS A 16 -13.85 4.33 -5.50
C LYS A 16 -14.07 2.96 -6.15
N MET A 17 -13.10 2.43 -6.89
CA MET A 17 -13.23 1.10 -7.45
C MET A 17 -13.32 0.07 -6.33
N ASP A 18 -14.23 -0.88 -6.50
CA ASP A 18 -14.25 -2.04 -5.63
C ASP A 18 -12.91 -2.79 -5.72
N GLY A 19 -12.40 -3.21 -4.58
CA GLY A 19 -11.08 -3.83 -4.56
C GLY A 19 -10.54 -4.11 -3.17
N VAL A 20 -9.34 -4.69 -3.16
CA VAL A 20 -8.59 -5.03 -1.95
C VAL A 20 -7.37 -4.12 -1.85
N TYR A 21 -7.18 -3.51 -0.69
CA TYR A 21 -6.19 -2.47 -0.46
C TYR A 21 -5.29 -2.78 0.74
N SER A 22 -4.17 -2.04 0.87
CA SER A 22 -3.19 -2.16 1.96
C SER A 22 -2.83 -3.62 2.33
N HIS A 23 -2.39 -4.39 1.34
CA HIS A 23 -2.03 -5.81 1.47
C HIS A 23 -3.14 -6.74 2.00
N GLY A 24 -4.40 -6.32 1.97
CA GLY A 24 -5.54 -7.06 2.50
C GLY A 24 -6.10 -6.51 3.81
N ALA A 25 -5.64 -5.34 4.26
CA ALA A 25 -6.13 -4.77 5.51
C ALA A 25 -7.57 -4.22 5.39
N TYR A 26 -7.96 -3.74 4.21
CA TYR A 26 -9.33 -3.30 3.95
C TYR A 26 -9.72 -3.54 2.49
N LEU A 27 -11.02 -3.43 2.23
CA LEU A 27 -11.61 -3.56 0.90
C LEU A 27 -12.64 -2.46 0.68
N ASN A 28 -12.79 -2.02 -0.58
CA ASN A 28 -13.90 -1.20 -1.00
C ASN A 28 -14.92 -2.10 -1.69
N ILE A 29 -16.18 -2.05 -1.26
CA ILE A 29 -17.32 -2.69 -1.95
C ILE A 29 -18.42 -1.65 -2.10
N LYS A 30 -18.84 -1.41 -3.34
CA LYS A 30 -19.90 -0.46 -3.72
C LYS A 30 -19.67 0.93 -3.13
N GLY A 31 -18.43 1.39 -3.12
CA GLY A 31 -18.05 2.70 -2.59
C GLY A 31 -17.97 2.78 -1.06
N VAL A 32 -18.06 1.65 -0.35
CA VAL A 32 -17.93 1.59 1.11
C VAL A 32 -16.63 0.86 1.48
N ASP A 33 -15.81 1.50 2.31
CA ASP A 33 -14.61 0.87 2.87
C ASP A 33 -14.95 -0.02 4.06
N TYR A 34 -14.56 -1.28 3.98
CA TYR A 34 -14.64 -2.26 5.07
C TYR A 34 -13.24 -2.59 5.57
N VAL A 35 -12.93 -2.10 6.77
CA VAL A 35 -11.67 -2.40 7.45
C VAL A 35 -11.73 -3.82 8.02
N TYR A 36 -10.91 -4.72 7.46
CA TYR A 36 -10.83 -6.11 7.88
C TYR A 36 -9.76 -6.34 8.96
N ARG A 37 -8.65 -5.61 8.86
CA ARG A 37 -7.54 -5.60 9.82
C ARG A 37 -7.04 -4.17 10.02
N LYS A 38 -6.74 -3.85 11.27
CA LYS A 38 -6.12 -2.59 11.69
C LYS A 38 -5.17 -2.85 12.84
N PHE A 39 -4.24 -1.92 13.07
CA PHE A 39 -3.42 -1.93 14.25
C PHE A 39 -4.27 -1.59 15.48
N SER A 40 -4.09 -2.33 16.57
CA SER A 40 -4.68 -2.00 17.86
C SER A 40 -3.93 -0.82 18.50
N MET A 41 -4.51 -0.23 19.55
CA MET A 41 -3.83 0.85 20.29
C MET A 41 -2.49 0.39 20.87
N ILE A 42 -2.42 -0.84 21.39
CA ILE A 42 -1.17 -1.44 21.92
C ILE A 42 -0.13 -1.61 20.81
N ASP A 43 -0.56 -2.02 19.61
CA ASP A 43 0.35 -2.13 18.46
C ASP A 43 0.94 -0.77 18.11
N ILE A 44 0.10 0.27 18.08
CA ILE A 44 0.54 1.64 17.78
C ILE A 44 1.50 2.17 18.84
N GLU A 45 1.21 1.97 20.13
CA GLU A 45 2.11 2.37 21.21
C GLU A 45 3.48 1.68 21.09
N PHE A 46 3.49 0.38 20.81
CA PHE A 46 4.73 -0.37 20.59
C PHE A 46 5.50 0.15 19.37
N ILE A 47 4.81 0.39 18.25
CA ILE A 47 5.44 0.91 17.03
C ILE A 47 6.01 2.30 17.27
N LEU A 48 5.28 3.19 17.95
CA LEU A 48 5.77 4.53 18.29
C LEU A 48 6.99 4.46 19.21
N PHE A 49 7.01 3.53 20.17
CA PHE A 49 8.17 3.28 21.02
C PHE A 49 9.39 2.84 20.19
N ALA A 50 9.24 1.84 19.32
CA ALA A 50 10.31 1.36 18.44
C ALA A 50 10.81 2.48 17.51
N LEU A 51 9.90 3.21 16.85
CA LEU A 51 10.26 4.34 15.99
C LEU A 51 11.02 5.43 16.76
N SER A 52 10.62 5.73 17.99
CA SER A 52 11.32 6.72 18.82
C SER A 52 12.71 6.24 19.25
N ALA A 53 12.86 4.97 19.62
CA ALA A 53 14.15 4.40 20.03
C ALA A 53 15.19 4.44 18.91
N HIS A 54 14.74 4.35 17.65
CA HIS A 54 15.58 4.36 16.45
C HIS A 54 15.61 5.71 15.71
N ASN A 55 15.07 6.79 16.29
CA ASN A 55 14.93 8.10 15.64
C ASN A 55 14.27 8.04 14.24
N ALA A 56 13.31 7.12 14.08
CA ALA A 56 12.67 6.80 12.80
C ALA A 56 11.23 7.34 12.69
N LEU A 57 10.73 8.10 13.67
CA LEU A 57 9.35 8.61 13.63
C LEU A 57 9.11 9.54 12.44
N ASN A 58 10.06 10.43 12.13
CA ASN A 58 10.01 11.34 10.97
C ASN A 58 10.16 10.61 9.62
N ASN A 59 10.41 9.31 9.67
CA ASN A 59 10.52 8.41 8.53
C ASN A 59 9.27 7.54 8.34
N ALA A 60 8.26 7.67 9.21
CA ALA A 60 7.06 6.86 9.18
C ALA A 60 5.87 7.58 8.55
N VAL A 61 5.09 6.81 7.80
CA VAL A 61 3.83 7.21 7.16
C VAL A 61 2.73 6.29 7.68
N PHE A 62 1.68 6.87 8.25
CA PHE A 62 0.54 6.16 8.82
C PHE A 62 -0.62 6.20 7.85
N ILE A 63 -1.11 5.03 7.44
CA ILE A 63 -2.11 4.91 6.37
C ILE A 63 -3.44 4.47 6.98
N THR A 64 -4.48 5.27 6.75
CA THR A 64 -5.88 4.90 6.96
C THR A 64 -6.52 4.62 5.60
N PRO A 65 -7.76 4.07 5.53
CA PRO A 65 -8.42 3.82 4.25
C PRO A 65 -8.50 5.05 3.34
N ASN A 66 -8.67 6.24 3.92
CA ASN A 66 -8.97 7.47 3.20
C ASN A 66 -7.83 8.49 3.19
N VAL A 67 -6.96 8.45 4.19
CA VAL A 67 -5.96 9.51 4.44
C VAL A 67 -4.63 8.90 4.84
N VAL A 68 -3.56 9.45 4.26
CA VAL A 68 -2.19 9.23 4.68
C VAL A 68 -1.79 10.35 5.63
N TYR A 69 -1.22 9.97 6.77
CA TYR A 69 -0.72 10.89 7.78
C TYR A 69 0.79 10.74 7.92
N VAL A 70 1.46 11.87 8.11
CA VAL A 70 2.91 11.91 8.36
C VAL A 70 3.15 12.79 9.56
N PHE A 71 3.99 12.33 10.49
CA PHE A 71 4.56 13.19 11.51
C PHE A 71 5.95 13.60 11.04
N ASN A 72 6.18 14.90 10.86
CA ASN A 72 7.50 15.41 10.54
C ASN A 72 7.60 16.88 10.98
N ASP A 73 8.53 17.14 11.90
CA ASP A 73 8.76 18.46 12.45
C ASP A 73 9.87 19.24 11.73
N GLU A 74 10.54 18.63 10.74
CA GLU A 74 11.64 19.25 10.01
C GLU A 74 11.17 20.46 9.18
N PRO A 75 11.82 21.63 9.30
CA PRO A 75 11.45 22.82 8.56
C PRO A 75 11.50 22.63 7.03
N GLU A 76 12.47 21.87 6.52
CA GLU A 76 12.62 21.61 5.08
C GLU A 76 11.49 20.75 4.54
N PHE A 77 10.96 19.81 5.34
CA PHE A 77 9.80 19.02 4.96
C PHE A 77 8.58 19.90 4.75
N LYS A 78 8.30 20.79 5.70
CA LYS A 78 7.15 21.71 5.65
C LYS A 78 7.19 22.68 4.45
N LYS A 79 8.36 22.93 3.86
CA LYS A 79 8.52 23.78 2.66
C LYS A 79 8.11 23.11 1.35
N HIS A 80 8.24 21.78 1.27
CA HIS A 80 8.10 21.03 0.01
C HIS A 80 6.82 20.21 -0.10
N TYR A 81 6.15 19.96 1.02
CA TYR A 81 4.93 19.15 1.09
C TYR A 81 3.75 20.01 1.52
N ALA A 82 2.63 19.95 0.79
CA ALA A 82 1.41 20.65 1.19
C ALA A 82 0.85 20.06 2.48
N VAL A 83 0.69 20.93 3.45
CA VAL A 83 0.09 20.67 4.74
C VAL A 83 -1.42 20.83 4.61
N CYS A 84 -2.18 19.74 4.59
CA CYS A 84 -3.59 19.81 4.94
C CYS A 84 -3.68 19.79 6.47
N GLY A 85 -3.72 20.95 7.10
CA GLY A 85 -4.01 21.03 8.52
C GLY A 85 -5.41 20.46 8.77
N LEU A 86 -5.59 19.65 9.82
CA LEU A 86 -6.85 19.03 10.23
C LEU A 86 -8.02 20.01 10.47
N LYS A 87 -7.84 21.32 10.22
CA LYS A 87 -8.83 22.39 10.40
C LYS A 87 -9.10 23.25 9.17
N ASP A 88 -8.36 23.11 8.08
CA ASP A 88 -8.48 24.03 6.94
C ASP A 88 -9.06 23.33 5.70
N TYR A 89 -10.27 23.74 5.33
CA TYR A 89 -10.83 23.50 3.99
C TYR A 89 -9.91 24.19 2.96
N VAL A 90 -9.31 23.43 2.06
CA VAL A 90 -8.33 23.97 1.09
C VAL A 90 -9.05 24.78 0.01
N PRO A 91 -8.68 26.06 -0.23
CA PRO A 91 -9.02 26.74 -1.48
C PRO A 91 -8.23 26.10 -2.61
N THR A 92 -8.94 25.71 -3.67
CA THR A 92 -8.41 25.39 -4.99
C THR A 92 -7.56 26.56 -5.49
N ASN A 93 -6.24 26.49 -5.32
CA ASN A 93 -5.18 27.05 -6.17
C ASN A 93 -3.89 27.26 -5.34
N ALA A 94 -3.02 26.24 -5.29
CA ALA A 94 -1.61 26.44 -4.92
C ALA A 94 -0.74 25.44 -5.69
N GLY A 95 0.27 25.98 -6.37
CA GLY A 95 1.10 25.27 -7.34
C GLY A 95 1.93 24.11 -6.76
N ILE A 96 2.03 23.07 -7.57
CA ILE A 96 3.03 21.98 -7.55
C ILE A 96 3.32 21.42 -6.15
N THR A 97 2.41 20.58 -5.68
CA THR A 97 2.63 19.72 -4.51
C THR A 97 3.36 18.46 -4.93
N GLN A 98 4.62 18.30 -4.53
CA GLN A 98 5.26 17.00 -4.56
C GLN A 98 4.55 16.13 -3.52
N SER A 99 3.65 15.26 -3.97
CA SER A 99 2.99 14.33 -3.06
C SER A 99 3.94 13.20 -2.67
N LEU A 100 3.95 12.84 -1.38
CA LEU A 100 4.72 11.72 -0.82
C LEU A 100 4.31 10.37 -1.42
N ASP A 101 3.08 10.31 -1.93
CA ASP A 101 2.61 9.30 -2.85
C ASP A 101 1.80 9.99 -3.96
N ASN A 102 2.07 9.67 -5.22
CA ASN A 102 1.31 10.13 -6.40
C ASN A 102 -0.19 9.77 -6.36
N ARG A 103 -0.64 9.11 -5.29
CA ARG A 103 -2.00 8.62 -5.06
C ARG A 103 -2.78 9.39 -4.00
N GLN A 104 -2.17 10.12 -3.05
CA GLN A 104 -2.91 10.67 -1.89
C GLN A 104 -2.32 11.98 -1.36
N ASN A 105 -3.18 12.96 -1.05
CA ASN A 105 -2.79 14.18 -0.32
C ASN A 105 -2.45 13.79 1.13
N ALA A 106 -1.19 13.94 1.56
CA ALA A 106 -0.77 13.60 2.92
C ALA A 106 -1.18 14.70 3.92
N VAL A 107 -1.61 14.29 5.11
CA VAL A 107 -1.91 15.18 6.24
C VAL A 107 -0.71 15.20 7.19
N LEU A 108 -0.19 16.40 7.47
CA LEU A 108 0.90 16.57 8.43
C LEU A 108 0.34 16.65 9.86
N LEU A 109 0.85 15.79 10.73
CA LEU A 109 0.60 15.80 12.16
C LEU A 109 1.65 16.65 12.87
N THR A 110 1.22 17.52 13.78
CA THR A 110 2.11 18.41 14.53
C THR A 110 2.48 17.86 15.91
N HIS A 111 1.69 16.94 16.46
CA HIS A 111 1.98 16.29 17.73
C HIS A 111 1.91 14.78 17.59
N VAL A 112 2.83 14.07 18.23
CA VAL A 112 2.87 12.60 18.22
C VAL A 112 1.56 12.00 18.73
N LYS A 113 0.96 12.61 19.76
CA LYS A 113 -0.34 12.16 20.32
C LYS A 113 -1.48 12.16 19.29
N ASP A 114 -1.38 12.98 18.24
CA ASP A 114 -2.43 13.09 17.23
C ASP A 114 -2.51 11.80 16.40
N ILE A 115 -1.41 11.02 16.31
CA ILE A 115 -1.36 9.70 15.66
C ILE A 115 -2.37 8.73 16.31
N LEU A 116 -2.59 8.84 17.62
CA LEU A 116 -3.54 7.99 18.34
C LEU A 116 -5.00 8.34 18.03
N MET A 117 -5.25 9.44 17.30
CA MET A 117 -6.59 9.97 17.01
C MET A 117 -6.97 9.92 15.53
N ILE A 118 -6.09 9.47 14.64
CA ILE A 118 -6.34 9.48 13.18
C ILE A 118 -7.28 8.37 12.67
N GLY A 119 -7.81 7.54 13.56
CA GLY A 119 -8.74 6.46 13.23
C GLY A 119 -8.05 5.14 12.92
N ASP A 120 -8.63 4.37 12.01
CA ASP A 120 -8.20 2.99 11.74
C ASP A 120 -6.93 2.97 10.88
N ILE A 121 -5.79 2.78 11.53
CA ILE A 121 -4.50 2.62 10.85
C ILE A 121 -4.42 1.18 10.31
N VAL A 122 -4.33 1.07 8.99
CA VAL A 122 -4.35 -0.21 8.26
C VAL A 122 -2.98 -0.62 7.72
N SER A 123 -2.05 0.34 7.60
CA SER A 123 -0.68 0.10 7.17
C SER A 123 0.23 1.21 7.70
N ILE A 124 1.49 0.88 7.97
CA ILE A 124 2.51 1.87 8.32
C ILE A 124 3.71 1.62 7.41
N GLU A 125 4.18 2.65 6.72
CA GLU A 125 5.35 2.57 5.86
C GLU A 125 6.48 3.38 6.46
N ILE A 126 7.65 2.75 6.62
CA ILE A 126 8.83 3.39 7.22
C ILE A 126 9.91 3.46 6.16
N TYR A 127 10.28 4.66 5.77
CA TYR A 127 11.18 4.95 4.66
C TYR A 127 12.60 5.19 5.15
N GLU A 128 13.58 4.82 4.33
CA GLU A 128 14.97 5.23 4.52
C GLU A 128 15.08 6.75 4.46
N LYS A 129 14.36 7.37 3.51
CA LYS A 129 14.17 8.82 3.37
C LYS A 129 12.77 9.12 2.87
N ILE A 130 12.09 10.09 3.46
CA ILE A 130 10.81 10.59 2.97
C ILE A 130 11.00 11.77 2.01
N HIS A 131 12.06 12.58 2.18
CA HIS A 131 12.38 13.69 1.28
C HIS A 131 13.87 13.73 0.89
N PRO A 132 14.23 14.39 -0.23
CA PRO A 132 15.59 14.30 -0.79
C PRO A 132 16.71 14.78 0.14
N GLN A 133 16.45 15.83 0.93
CA GLN A 133 17.43 16.44 1.84
C GLN A 133 17.56 15.70 3.18
N GLN A 134 16.69 14.74 3.47
CA GLN A 134 16.74 13.98 4.71
C GLN A 134 17.99 13.09 4.75
N GLU A 135 18.65 12.98 5.90
CA GLU A 135 19.67 11.96 6.08
C GLU A 135 19.03 10.56 6.06
N PRO A 136 19.65 9.56 5.40
CA PRO A 136 19.07 8.24 5.31
C PRO A 136 19.11 7.52 6.67
N LEU A 137 18.00 6.88 7.02
CA LEU A 137 17.89 6.03 8.20
C LEU A 137 18.71 4.74 8.01
N LYS A 138 19.95 4.75 8.50
CA LYS A 138 20.96 3.70 8.27
C LYS A 138 20.56 2.31 8.78
N ASN A 139 19.81 2.24 9.88
CA ASN A 139 19.53 0.99 10.60
C ASN A 139 18.13 0.41 10.32
N LEU A 140 17.43 0.92 9.30
CA LEU A 140 16.06 0.52 8.97
C LEU A 140 15.91 -1.00 8.79
N GLN A 141 16.82 -1.61 8.02
CA GLN A 141 16.73 -3.03 7.63
C GLN A 141 17.41 -3.98 8.61
N THR A 142 18.18 -3.48 9.58
CA THR A 142 18.98 -4.30 10.50
C THR A 142 18.38 -4.32 11.89
N GLU A 143 18.14 -3.16 12.49
CA GLU A 143 17.71 -3.05 13.89
C GLU A 143 16.18 -2.94 13.95
N LEU A 144 15.62 -1.92 13.28
CA LEU A 144 14.19 -1.65 13.33
C LEU A 144 13.37 -2.77 12.72
N TYR A 145 13.83 -3.35 11.60
CA TYR A 145 13.19 -4.52 10.99
C TYR A 145 13.14 -5.71 11.98
N GLY A 146 14.24 -6.04 12.65
CA GLY A 146 14.31 -7.18 13.59
C GLY A 146 13.41 -7.00 14.82
N GLU A 147 13.26 -5.76 15.30
CA GLU A 147 12.35 -5.45 16.41
C GLU A 147 10.87 -5.62 16.01
N LEU A 148 10.51 -5.24 14.78
CA LEU A 148 9.14 -5.21 14.30
C LEU A 148 8.67 -6.55 13.71
N GLU A 149 9.55 -7.34 13.08
CA GLU A 149 9.16 -8.57 12.38
C GLU A 149 8.58 -9.66 13.30
N ASN A 150 8.92 -9.63 14.58
CA ASN A 150 8.44 -10.59 15.57
C ASN A 150 6.97 -10.36 15.97
N ARG A 151 6.43 -9.16 15.71
CA ARG A 151 5.09 -8.76 16.15
C ARG A 151 4.16 -8.38 15.01
N PHE A 152 4.71 -8.00 13.86
CA PHE A 152 3.94 -7.50 12.73
C PHE A 152 4.29 -8.22 11.45
N LYS A 153 3.37 -8.18 10.48
CA LYS A 153 3.69 -8.61 9.13
C LYS A 153 4.52 -7.52 8.47
N VAL A 154 5.77 -7.82 8.15
CA VAL A 154 6.68 -6.88 7.50
C VAL A 154 6.91 -7.31 6.05
N TYR A 155 6.71 -6.39 5.12
CA TYR A 155 7.07 -6.55 3.72
C TYR A 155 8.19 -5.56 3.36
N VAL A 156 9.26 -6.07 2.76
CA VAL A 156 10.38 -5.27 2.27
C VAL A 156 10.32 -5.24 0.75
N PRO A 157 10.00 -4.09 0.12
CA PRO A 157 9.99 -3.96 -1.33
C PRO A 157 11.38 -4.19 -1.95
N PRO A 158 11.48 -4.57 -3.24
CA PRO A 158 12.74 -4.97 -3.87
C PRO A 158 13.88 -3.94 -3.80
N HIS A 159 13.57 -2.63 -3.82
CA HIS A 159 14.56 -1.56 -3.71
C HIS A 159 15.02 -1.27 -2.28
N ARG A 160 14.42 -1.90 -1.26
CA ARG A 160 14.77 -1.82 0.17
C ARG A 160 14.82 -0.41 0.80
N ARG A 161 14.30 0.59 0.10
CA ARG A 161 14.19 1.99 0.59
C ARG A 161 13.08 2.21 1.61
N LYS A 162 12.30 1.18 1.92
CA LYS A 162 11.27 1.22 2.95
C LYS A 162 11.01 -0.19 3.49
N ILE A 163 10.34 -0.25 4.64
CA ILE A 163 9.62 -1.42 5.10
C ILE A 163 8.14 -1.06 5.23
N VAL A 164 7.27 -2.03 4.98
CA VAL A 164 5.82 -1.87 5.09
C VAL A 164 5.34 -2.79 6.20
N LEU A 165 4.77 -2.19 7.24
CA LEU A 165 4.13 -2.89 8.33
C LEU A 165 2.65 -3.05 8.02
N SER A 166 2.14 -4.25 8.24
CA SER A 166 0.72 -4.54 8.28
C SER A 166 0.38 -5.26 9.58
N PRO A 167 -0.86 -5.16 10.07
CA PRO A 167 -1.31 -5.96 11.19
C PRO A 167 -1.05 -7.46 10.92
N ILE A 168 -0.80 -8.23 11.97
CA ILE A 168 -0.65 -9.69 11.85
C ILE A 168 -1.88 -10.29 11.16
N ASN A 169 -1.67 -11.39 10.44
CA ASN A 169 -2.73 -12.08 9.69
C ASN A 169 -3.41 -11.19 8.63
N THR A 170 -2.71 -10.19 8.09
CA THR A 170 -3.17 -9.44 6.92
C THR A 170 -2.66 -10.12 5.65
N SER A 171 -3.54 -10.52 4.73
CA SER A 171 -3.11 -10.95 3.40
C SER A 171 -4.17 -10.69 2.34
N LYS A 172 -3.71 -10.41 1.10
CA LYS A 172 -4.59 -10.08 -0.03
C LYS A 172 -5.63 -11.18 -0.26
N ILE A 173 -5.25 -12.45 -0.09
CA ILE A 173 -6.15 -13.57 -0.36
C ILE A 173 -7.32 -13.64 0.63
N GLN A 174 -7.11 -13.33 1.92
CA GLN A 174 -8.19 -13.36 2.91
C GLN A 174 -9.29 -12.36 2.56
N THR A 175 -8.90 -11.17 2.11
CA THR A 175 -9.84 -10.14 1.71
C THR A 175 -10.48 -10.45 0.35
N ILE A 176 -9.73 -11.06 -0.57
CA ILE A 176 -10.29 -11.58 -1.83
C ILE A 176 -11.33 -12.66 -1.54
N GLN A 177 -11.10 -13.55 -0.55
CA GLN A 177 -12.08 -14.56 -0.14
C GLN A 177 -13.36 -13.93 0.40
N LEU A 178 -13.25 -12.92 1.26
CA LEU A 178 -14.42 -12.18 1.75
C LEU A 178 -15.19 -11.49 0.61
N TYR A 179 -14.45 -10.85 -0.30
CA TYR A 179 -15.02 -10.21 -1.49
C TYR A 179 -15.72 -11.24 -2.39
N ALA A 180 -15.09 -12.39 -2.63
CA ALA A 180 -15.61 -13.47 -3.44
C ALA A 180 -16.88 -14.10 -2.84
N GLN A 181 -16.91 -14.29 -1.51
CA GLN A 181 -18.09 -14.75 -0.78
C GLN A 181 -19.26 -13.77 -0.92
N PHE A 182 -19.01 -12.46 -0.85
CA PHE A 182 -20.05 -11.44 -0.99
C PHE A 182 -20.75 -11.48 -2.36
N TYR A 183 -20.01 -11.85 -3.40
CA TYR A 183 -20.51 -11.92 -4.78
C TYR A 183 -20.83 -13.35 -5.25
N ASP A 184 -20.74 -14.35 -4.37
CA ASP A 184 -20.89 -15.77 -4.70
C ASP A 184 -19.98 -16.22 -5.87
N ILE A 185 -18.73 -15.76 -5.85
CA ILE A 185 -17.72 -16.08 -6.86
C ILE A 185 -16.78 -17.16 -6.30
N PRO A 186 -16.73 -18.35 -6.89
CA PRO A 186 -15.73 -19.34 -6.55
C PRO A 186 -14.29 -18.84 -6.79
N LEU A 187 -13.34 -19.12 -5.90
CA LEU A 187 -11.93 -18.72 -6.08
C LEU A 187 -11.31 -19.27 -7.38
N ASN A 188 -11.81 -20.41 -7.87
CA ASN A 188 -11.35 -21.00 -9.13
C ASN A 188 -11.80 -20.20 -10.37
N HIS A 189 -12.71 -19.23 -10.23
CA HIS A 189 -13.12 -18.30 -11.28
C HIS A 189 -12.36 -16.97 -11.24
N ILE A 190 -11.45 -16.80 -10.27
CA ILE A 190 -10.69 -15.55 -10.09
C ILE A 190 -9.37 -15.63 -10.85
N LEU A 191 -9.06 -14.56 -11.59
CA LEU A 191 -7.75 -14.28 -12.16
C LEU A 191 -6.97 -13.34 -11.23
N SER A 192 -5.85 -13.80 -10.71
CA SER A 192 -4.86 -12.95 -10.05
C SER A 192 -3.68 -12.64 -10.97
N ILE A 193 -3.19 -11.40 -10.88
CA ILE A 193 -1.97 -10.95 -11.56
C ILE A 193 -1.05 -10.36 -10.49
N GLY A 194 0.20 -10.83 -10.43
CA GLY A 194 1.16 -10.42 -9.39
C GLY A 194 2.60 -10.41 -9.87
N ASN A 195 3.51 -10.00 -9.00
CA ASN A 195 4.93 -9.95 -9.34
C ASN A 195 5.90 -10.16 -8.16
N ASP A 196 5.41 -10.13 -6.92
CA ASP A 196 6.29 -10.08 -5.74
C ASP A 196 5.79 -10.97 -4.58
N ASN A 197 6.55 -11.00 -3.48
CA ASN A 197 6.36 -11.88 -2.34
C ASN A 197 5.04 -11.62 -1.59
N ASN A 198 4.50 -10.39 -1.65
CA ASN A 198 3.21 -10.07 -1.06
C ASN A 198 2.02 -10.57 -1.91
N ASP A 199 2.26 -11.14 -3.09
CA ASP A 199 1.25 -11.72 -3.98
C ASP A 199 1.17 -13.25 -3.86
N LEU A 200 2.13 -13.92 -3.19
CA LEU A 200 2.29 -15.38 -3.26
C LEU A 200 1.04 -16.15 -2.84
N GLU A 201 0.45 -15.78 -1.70
CA GLU A 201 -0.76 -16.44 -1.20
C GLU A 201 -1.94 -16.28 -2.17
N MET A 202 -2.08 -15.10 -2.78
CA MET A 202 -3.11 -14.82 -3.79
C MET A 202 -2.87 -15.65 -5.06
N LEU A 203 -1.64 -15.64 -5.58
CA LEU A 203 -1.25 -16.36 -6.80
C LEU A 203 -1.40 -17.88 -6.65
N ALA A 204 -1.14 -18.43 -5.46
CA ALA A 204 -1.27 -19.86 -5.18
C ALA A 204 -2.74 -20.29 -5.04
N SER A 205 -3.63 -19.39 -4.60
CA SER A 205 -4.99 -19.74 -4.19
C SER A 205 -6.07 -19.53 -5.27
N THR A 206 -5.85 -18.63 -6.23
CA THR A 206 -6.86 -18.35 -7.27
C THR A 206 -6.80 -19.36 -8.43
N GLY A 207 -7.93 -19.52 -9.12
CA GLY A 207 -8.05 -20.46 -10.24
C GLY A 207 -7.22 -20.11 -11.47
N TYR A 208 -7.01 -18.83 -11.70
CA TYR A 208 -6.07 -18.36 -12.70
C TYR A 208 -5.08 -17.45 -11.99
N SER A 209 -3.79 -17.66 -12.22
CA SER A 209 -2.74 -16.81 -11.66
C SER A 209 -1.64 -16.59 -12.67
N VAL A 210 -1.33 -15.32 -12.91
CA VAL A 210 -0.33 -14.89 -13.87
C VAL A 210 0.67 -14.01 -13.18
N VAL A 211 1.94 -14.28 -13.40
CA VAL A 211 3.01 -13.36 -13.02
C VAL A 211 3.57 -12.67 -14.24
N VAL A 212 3.92 -11.40 -14.10
CA VAL A 212 4.55 -10.63 -15.18
C VAL A 212 6.00 -11.07 -15.39
N LYS A 213 6.56 -10.84 -16.58
CA LYS A 213 7.98 -11.10 -16.83
C LYS A 213 8.86 -10.28 -15.89
N GLY A 214 9.88 -10.92 -15.33
CA GLY A 214 10.81 -10.30 -14.37
C GLY A 214 10.32 -10.29 -12.91
N SER A 215 9.25 -11.03 -12.60
CA SER A 215 8.77 -11.24 -11.23
C SER A 215 9.77 -11.99 -10.36
N THR A 216 9.59 -11.95 -9.04
CA THR A 216 10.48 -12.65 -8.10
C THR A 216 10.45 -14.16 -8.30
N LYS A 217 11.55 -14.86 -7.97
CA LYS A 217 11.63 -16.33 -8.07
C LYS A 217 10.50 -17.04 -7.32
N PRO A 218 10.12 -16.64 -6.09
CA PRO A 218 8.97 -17.23 -5.42
C PRO A 218 7.67 -17.04 -6.20
N ALA A 219 7.41 -15.85 -6.75
CA ALA A 219 6.20 -15.56 -7.52
C ALA A 219 6.13 -16.42 -8.80
N LEU A 220 7.25 -16.55 -9.53
CA LEU A 220 7.36 -17.42 -10.70
C LEU A 220 7.08 -18.89 -10.40
N LYS A 221 7.34 -19.34 -9.16
CA LYS A 221 7.20 -20.74 -8.76
C LYS A 221 5.77 -21.11 -8.38
N VAL A 222 4.98 -20.15 -7.89
CA VAL A 222 3.60 -20.40 -7.41
C VAL A 222 2.52 -20.07 -8.44
N ALA A 223 2.82 -19.23 -9.42
CA ALA A 223 1.86 -18.83 -10.45
C ALA A 223 1.66 -19.91 -11.51
N ARG A 224 0.44 -19.99 -12.06
CA ARG A 224 0.08 -20.98 -13.10
C ARG A 224 0.62 -20.61 -14.49
N CYS A 225 0.84 -19.31 -14.74
CA CYS A 225 1.33 -18.80 -16.01
C CYS A 225 2.31 -17.65 -15.80
N ILE A 226 3.29 -17.53 -16.71
CA ILE A 226 4.23 -16.41 -16.75
C ILE A 226 3.96 -15.62 -18.02
N SER A 227 3.61 -14.35 -17.88
CA SER A 227 3.44 -13.45 -19.02
C SER A 227 4.76 -13.26 -19.76
N THR A 228 4.69 -13.14 -21.08
CA THR A 228 5.83 -12.77 -21.93
C THR A 228 6.23 -11.29 -21.79
N LYS A 229 5.39 -10.48 -21.14
CA LYS A 229 5.55 -9.04 -20.98
C LYS A 229 5.88 -8.64 -19.55
N THR A 230 6.71 -7.62 -19.40
CA THR A 230 7.02 -6.94 -18.15
C THR A 230 5.93 -5.91 -17.81
N ASN A 231 5.98 -5.36 -16.59
CA ASN A 231 5.12 -4.24 -16.20
C ASN A 231 5.23 -3.03 -17.16
N ASN A 232 6.44 -2.72 -17.63
CA ASN A 232 6.70 -1.62 -18.55
C ASN A 232 6.19 -1.88 -19.98
N GLU A 233 5.81 -3.11 -20.30
CA GLU A 233 5.27 -3.53 -21.59
C GLU A 233 3.74 -3.71 -21.55
N ASN A 234 3.07 -3.17 -20.53
CA ASN A 234 1.63 -3.27 -20.31
C ASN A 234 1.14 -4.72 -20.12
N ALA A 235 1.88 -5.53 -19.36
CA ALA A 235 1.51 -6.93 -19.10
C ALA A 235 0.07 -7.07 -18.57
N VAL A 236 -0.32 -6.29 -17.55
CA VAL A 236 -1.67 -6.36 -16.95
C VAL A 236 -2.76 -6.15 -18.00
N ALA A 237 -2.66 -5.09 -18.80
CA ALA A 237 -3.64 -4.81 -19.85
C ALA A 237 -3.69 -5.92 -20.91
N ASN A 238 -2.53 -6.48 -21.29
CA ASN A 238 -2.47 -7.58 -22.25
C ASN A 238 -3.13 -8.86 -21.70
N ILE A 239 -2.88 -9.19 -20.44
CA ILE A 239 -3.46 -10.36 -19.76
C ILE A 239 -4.98 -10.21 -19.72
N ILE A 240 -5.49 -9.08 -19.21
CA ILE A 240 -6.94 -8.82 -19.14
C ILE A 240 -7.57 -8.91 -20.54
N PHE A 241 -6.98 -8.24 -21.54
CA PHE A 241 -7.49 -8.27 -22.91
C PHE A 241 -7.58 -9.69 -23.49
N ARG A 242 -6.57 -10.54 -23.24
CA ARG A 242 -6.57 -11.94 -23.70
C ARG A 242 -7.69 -12.74 -23.04
N VAL A 243 -7.85 -12.59 -21.72
CA VAL A 243 -8.89 -13.31 -20.95
C VAL A 243 -10.29 -12.91 -21.41
N ILE A 244 -10.59 -11.61 -21.54
CA ILE A 244 -11.94 -11.15 -21.92
C ILE A 244 -12.28 -11.43 -23.39
N THR A 245 -11.29 -11.56 -24.28
CA THR A 245 -11.51 -11.86 -25.71
C THR A 245 -11.47 -13.35 -26.04
N GLY A 246 -11.23 -14.23 -25.05
CA GLY A 246 -11.09 -15.67 -25.26
C GLY A 246 -9.85 -16.06 -26.07
N ARG A 247 -8.85 -15.16 -26.20
CA ARG A 247 -7.58 -15.47 -26.87
C ARG A 247 -6.65 -16.11 -25.86
N TYR A 248 -6.30 -17.38 -26.07
CA TYR A 248 -5.45 -18.16 -25.18
C TYR A 248 -4.09 -17.45 -24.88
N MET A 249 -3.62 -17.61 -23.64
CA MET A 249 -2.34 -17.10 -23.14
C MET A 249 -1.18 -18.03 -23.50
#